data_AF-A0A9E3Q4N4-F1
#
_entry.id   AF-A0A9E3Q4N4-F1
#
_cell.length_a   1.000
_cell.length_b   1.000
_cell.length_c   1.000
_cell.angle_alpha   90.00
_cell.angle_beta   90.00
_cell.angle_gamma   90.00
#
_symmetry.space_group_name_H-M   'P 1'
#
loop_
_entity.id
_entity.type
_entity.pdbx_description
1 polymer ?
#
loop_
_entity_poly.entity_id
_entity_poly.type
_entity_poly.pdbx_seq_one_letter_code
_entity_poly.pdbx_strand_id
1 'polypeptide(L)'
;MALPDVYRGTIGDIPPGSADFGAPDGLWFDPFGRLWIQTDHQGTAQGHWVNLGTNVMCCADPNTCEVRRFLTGPPQCEVTGMTCTPDGRSLFVGIQHPGDLSKASDPDEFSAWPGSQFATNSAGDPLPNGTHRRPRSAVIVITRKDGGIVGT
;
A
#
# COMPACT_ATOMS: atom_id res chain seq x y z
N MET A 1 9.14 -23.06 30.52
CA MET A 1 7.84 -22.56 30.03
C MET A 1 7.93 -22.56 28.52
N ALA A 2 7.35 -23.56 27.85
CA ALA A 2 7.35 -23.60 26.39
C ALA A 2 6.49 -22.45 25.89
N LEU A 3 7.01 -21.64 24.96
CA LEU A 3 6.20 -20.65 24.27
C LEU A 3 5.05 -21.42 23.57
N PRO A 4 3.79 -20.96 23.69
CA PRO A 4 2.68 -21.61 22.99
C PRO A 4 3.00 -21.69 21.49
N ASP A 5 2.49 -22.74 20.84
CA ASP A 5 2.65 -22.98 19.41
C ASP A 5 2.38 -21.68 18.65
N VAL A 6 3.44 -21.10 18.10
CA VAL A 6 3.32 -19.96 17.19
C VAL A 6 2.51 -20.48 16.02
N TYR A 7 1.27 -20.01 15.87
CA TYR A 7 0.49 -20.25 14.68
C TYR A 7 1.32 -19.78 13.49
N ARG A 8 1.90 -20.73 12.75
CA ARG A 8 2.53 -20.48 11.47
C ARG A 8 1.39 -20.52 10.46
N GLY A 9 0.92 -19.34 10.04
CA GLY A 9 -0.11 -19.24 9.02
C GLY A 9 0.29 -20.04 7.79
N THR A 10 -0.67 -20.70 7.15
CA THR A 10 -0.48 -21.43 5.90
C THR A 10 -0.56 -20.50 4.69
N ILE A 11 -0.16 -19.23 4.84
CA ILE A 11 -0.18 -18.27 3.75
C ILE A 11 0.83 -18.76 2.70
N GLY A 12 0.35 -19.10 1.51
CA GLY A 12 1.20 -19.49 0.40
C GLY A 12 1.75 -18.24 -0.27
N ASP A 13 2.90 -17.75 0.15
CA ASP A 13 3.50 -16.56 -0.43
C ASP A 13 4.40 -16.89 -1.62
N ILE A 14 4.25 -16.15 -2.73
CA ILE A 14 5.01 -16.38 -3.97
C ILE A 14 5.66 -15.09 -4.47
N PRO A 15 7.00 -14.96 -4.40
CA PRO A 15 7.97 -15.90 -3.79
C PRO A 15 7.86 -15.96 -2.25
N PRO A 16 8.46 -16.96 -1.57
CA PRO A 16 8.49 -17.01 -0.12
C PRO A 16 9.09 -15.75 0.51
N GLY A 17 8.50 -15.27 1.61
CA GLY A 17 8.73 -13.98 2.26
C GLY A 17 8.12 -12.77 1.56
N SER A 18 7.54 -12.92 0.35
CA SER A 18 7.09 -11.76 -0.44
C SER A 18 5.74 -11.20 -0.03
N ALA A 19 4.94 -11.97 0.71
CA ALA A 19 3.63 -11.57 1.19
C ALA A 19 3.54 -11.65 2.73
N ASP A 20 4.65 -11.45 3.42
CA ASP A 20 4.62 -11.15 4.85
C ASP A 20 3.98 -9.77 5.06
N PHE A 21 2.86 -9.71 5.75
CA PHE A 21 2.21 -8.44 6.10
C PHE A 21 1.55 -8.55 7.47
N GLY A 22 1.17 -7.41 8.04
CA GLY A 22 0.64 -7.31 9.38
C GLY A 22 -0.55 -6.36 9.43
N ALA A 23 -1.41 -6.53 10.44
CA ALA A 23 -2.62 -5.72 10.63
C ALA A 23 -3.45 -5.57 9.33
N PRO A 24 -3.95 -6.68 8.75
CA PRO A 24 -4.89 -6.57 7.63
C PRO A 24 -6.16 -5.83 8.06
N ASP A 25 -6.59 -4.89 7.24
CA ASP A 25 -7.77 -4.04 7.47
C ASP A 25 -8.69 -4.11 6.24
N GLY A 26 -8.38 -3.34 5.19
CA GLY A 26 -9.22 -3.25 4.00
C GLY A 26 -9.28 -4.57 3.23
N LEU A 27 -10.50 -5.02 2.91
CA LEU A 27 -10.76 -6.21 2.10
C LEU A 27 -11.70 -5.88 0.94
N TRP A 28 -11.40 -6.41 -0.24
CA TRP A 28 -12.26 -6.26 -1.41
C TRP A 28 -12.19 -7.47 -2.34
N PHE A 29 -13.34 -7.92 -2.82
CA PHE A 29 -13.42 -8.89 -3.91
C PHE A 29 -13.64 -8.18 -5.24
N ASP A 30 -12.78 -8.45 -6.22
CA ASP A 30 -13.04 -8.00 -7.58
C ASP A 30 -13.97 -8.98 -8.34
N PRO A 31 -14.53 -8.56 -9.49
CA PRO A 31 -15.41 -9.40 -10.30
C PRO A 31 -14.78 -10.70 -10.83
N PHE A 32 -13.46 -10.88 -10.71
CA PHE A 32 -12.72 -12.05 -11.15
C PHE A 32 -12.44 -13.03 -9.99
N GLY A 33 -12.93 -12.73 -8.79
CA GLY A 33 -12.84 -13.62 -7.62
C GLY A 33 -11.54 -13.50 -6.83
N ARG A 34 -10.70 -12.50 -7.12
CA ARG A 34 -9.48 -12.24 -6.34
C ARG A 34 -9.82 -11.47 -5.07
N LEU A 35 -9.18 -11.84 -3.96
CA LEU A 35 -9.29 -11.13 -2.69
C LEU A 35 -8.13 -10.14 -2.56
N TRP A 36 -8.45 -8.86 -2.50
CA TRP A 36 -7.48 -7.81 -2.23
C TRP A 36 -7.46 -7.50 -0.72
N ILE A 37 -6.25 -7.42 -0.17
CA ILE A 37 -6.01 -7.23 1.27
C ILE A 37 -5.13 -6.00 1.43
N GLN A 38 -5.56 -5.04 2.23
CA GLN A 38 -4.84 -3.80 2.52
C GLN A 38 -4.46 -3.78 4.01
N THR A 39 -3.40 -3.06 4.38
CA THR A 39 -2.89 -3.08 5.77
C THR A 39 -2.83 -1.70 6.43
N ASP A 40 -3.02 -1.72 7.74
CA ASP A 40 -2.83 -0.60 8.66
C ASP A 40 -2.07 -1.06 9.92
N HIS A 41 -0.78 -1.33 9.78
CA HIS A 41 0.12 -1.42 10.91
C HIS A 41 0.82 -0.07 11.14
N GLN A 42 1.48 0.09 12.29
CA GLN A 42 2.31 1.26 12.54
C GLN A 42 3.37 1.39 11.44
N GLY A 43 3.23 2.42 10.61
CA GLY A 43 4.00 2.60 9.36
C GLY A 43 5.45 3.05 9.57
N THR A 44 6.03 2.75 10.72
CA THR A 44 7.38 3.13 11.10
C THR A 44 8.42 2.08 10.70
N ALA A 45 8.01 0.81 10.51
CA ALA A 45 8.90 -0.32 10.21
C ALA A 45 9.95 -0.61 11.30
N GLN A 46 9.61 -0.42 12.58
CA GLN A 46 10.43 -0.86 13.72
C GLN A 46 9.73 -1.93 14.56
N GLY A 47 10.47 -2.53 15.49
CA GLY A 47 9.96 -3.54 16.41
C GLY A 47 9.47 -4.78 15.65
N HIS A 48 8.24 -5.20 15.92
CA HIS A 48 7.63 -6.37 15.29
C HIS A 48 7.41 -6.19 13.77
N TRP A 49 7.50 -4.96 13.25
CA TRP A 49 7.24 -4.62 11.85
C TRP A 49 8.51 -4.53 10.99
N VAL A 50 9.70 -4.75 11.57
CA VAL A 50 10.99 -4.46 10.93
C VAL A 50 11.21 -5.18 9.59
N ASN A 51 10.61 -6.36 9.41
CA ASN A 51 10.73 -7.14 8.18
C ASN A 51 9.58 -6.92 7.19
N LEU A 52 8.55 -6.14 7.55
CA LEU A 52 7.38 -5.92 6.70
C LEU A 52 7.49 -4.66 5.85
N GLY A 53 8.23 -3.65 6.33
CA GLY A 53 8.35 -2.36 5.65
C GLY A 53 7.17 -1.42 5.97
N THR A 54 6.70 -0.69 4.96
CA THR A 54 5.50 0.17 5.05
C THR A 54 4.23 -0.65 4.84
N ASN A 55 3.06 -0.03 5.02
CA ASN A 55 1.78 -0.67 4.69
C ASN A 55 1.68 -1.04 3.20
N VAL A 56 0.99 -2.14 2.92
CA VAL A 56 0.95 -2.79 1.61
C VAL A 56 -0.47 -3.11 1.20
N MET A 57 -0.63 -3.45 -0.08
CA MET A 57 -1.80 -4.19 -0.55
C MET A 57 -1.34 -5.46 -1.25
N CYS A 58 -1.94 -6.57 -0.85
CA CYS A 58 -1.74 -7.91 -1.39
C CYS A 58 -2.96 -8.35 -2.20
N CYS A 59 -2.74 -9.31 -3.08
CA CYS A 59 -3.79 -10.02 -3.80
C CYS A 59 -3.68 -11.50 -3.46
N ALA A 60 -4.80 -12.10 -3.08
CA ALA A 60 -4.91 -13.49 -2.71
C ALA A 60 -5.86 -14.22 -3.66
N ASP A 61 -5.51 -15.47 -3.97
CA ASP A 61 -6.45 -16.44 -4.54
C ASP A 61 -7.10 -17.22 -3.38
N PRO A 62 -8.40 -17.03 -3.13
CA PRO A 62 -9.09 -17.70 -2.03
C PRO A 62 -9.15 -19.22 -2.17
N ASN A 63 -9.00 -19.77 -3.38
CA ASN A 63 -9.09 -21.22 -3.61
C ASN A 63 -7.78 -21.93 -3.27
N THR A 64 -6.65 -21.27 -3.53
CA THR A 64 -5.31 -21.83 -3.32
C THR A 64 -4.63 -21.31 -2.05
N CYS A 65 -5.20 -20.27 -1.42
CA CYS A 65 -4.60 -19.51 -0.32
C CYS A 65 -3.26 -18.88 -0.70
N GLU A 66 -2.98 -18.75 -2.00
CA GLU A 66 -1.81 -18.06 -2.50
C GLU A 66 -1.97 -16.55 -2.31
N VAL A 67 -0.93 -15.87 -1.81
CA VAL A 67 -0.92 -14.43 -1.61
C VAL A 67 0.33 -13.81 -2.23
N ARG A 68 0.15 -12.69 -2.93
CA ARG A 68 1.23 -11.90 -3.52
C ARG A 68 1.09 -10.44 -3.13
N ARG A 69 2.19 -9.82 -2.68
CA ARG A 69 2.23 -8.36 -2.49
C ARG A 69 2.16 -7.68 -3.86
N PHE A 70 1.24 -6.74 -4.00
CA PHE A 70 0.97 -6.03 -5.25
C PHE A 70 1.41 -4.56 -5.19
N LEU A 71 1.20 -3.90 -4.05
CA LEU A 71 1.51 -2.49 -3.84
C LEU A 71 2.20 -2.30 -2.48
N THR A 72 3.19 -1.42 -2.44
CA THR A 72 3.80 -0.90 -1.21
C THR A 72 3.51 0.60 -1.13
N GLY A 73 2.89 1.04 -0.04
CA GLY A 73 2.55 2.44 0.18
C GLY A 73 3.75 3.30 0.58
N PRO A 74 3.64 4.64 0.51
CA PRO A 74 4.68 5.55 0.99
C PRO A 74 4.92 5.43 2.50
N PRO A 75 6.01 6.01 3.03
CA PRO A 75 6.30 6.01 4.46
C PRO A 75 5.13 6.54 5.31
N GLN A 76 4.87 5.85 6.42
CA GLN A 76 3.86 6.22 7.42
C GLN A 76 2.45 6.48 6.87
N CYS A 77 2.07 5.85 5.75
CA CYS A 77 0.67 5.75 5.34
C CYS A 77 0.04 4.46 5.83
N GLU A 78 -1.28 4.37 5.73
CA GLU A 78 -1.97 3.09 5.50
C GLU A 78 -2.39 2.99 4.03
N VAL A 79 -2.54 1.75 3.55
CA VAL A 79 -3.21 1.48 2.29
C VAL A 79 -4.65 1.12 2.63
N THR A 80 -5.63 1.85 2.11
CA THR A 80 -7.02 1.68 2.52
C THR A 80 -7.98 2.09 1.42
N GLY A 81 -9.17 1.49 1.39
CA GLY A 81 -10.20 1.76 0.40
C GLY A 81 -9.79 1.36 -1.01
N MET A 82 -10.63 0.58 -1.68
CA MET A 82 -10.43 0.30 -3.09
C MET A 82 -11.71 0.06 -3.85
N THR A 83 -11.64 0.27 -5.16
CA THR A 83 -12.64 -0.14 -6.13
C THR A 83 -11.99 -0.31 -7.50
N CYS A 84 -12.67 -0.95 -8.45
CA CYS A 84 -12.15 -1.12 -9.81
C CYS A 84 -13.19 -0.71 -10.84
N THR A 85 -12.74 -0.37 -12.05
CA THR A 85 -13.65 -0.25 -13.20
C THR A 85 -14.34 -1.58 -13.48
N PRO A 86 -15.55 -1.59 -14.08
CA PRO A 86 -16.25 -2.83 -14.41
C PRO A 86 -15.47 -3.77 -15.34
N ASP A 87 -14.59 -3.22 -16.19
CA ASP A 87 -13.72 -3.99 -17.07
C ASP A 87 -12.41 -4.48 -16.39
N GLY A 88 -12.20 -4.13 -15.12
CA GLY A 88 -11.03 -4.53 -14.34
C GLY A 88 -9.71 -3.87 -14.76
N ARG A 89 -9.72 -2.88 -15.66
CA ARG A 89 -8.50 -2.29 -16.24
C ARG A 89 -7.91 -1.14 -15.42
N SER A 90 -8.70 -0.56 -14.52
CA SER A 90 -8.24 0.47 -13.59
C SER A 90 -8.63 0.11 -12.16
N LEU A 91 -7.64 0.08 -11.27
CA LEU A 91 -7.83 -0.09 -9.84
C LEU A 91 -7.61 1.24 -9.12
N PHE A 92 -8.61 1.69 -8.37
CA PHE A 92 -8.54 2.87 -7.52
C PHE A 92 -8.20 2.45 -6.10
N VAL A 93 -7.15 3.01 -5.51
CA VAL A 93 -6.66 2.63 -4.18
C VAL A 93 -6.39 3.88 -3.37
N GLY A 94 -6.88 3.94 -2.13
CA GLY A 94 -6.56 5.03 -1.21
C GLY A 94 -5.21 4.83 -0.53
N ILE A 95 -4.50 5.94 -0.40
CA ILE A 95 -3.31 6.10 0.43
C ILE A 95 -3.69 7.13 1.48
N GLN A 96 -3.85 6.70 2.73
CA GLN A 96 -4.28 7.57 3.82
C GLN A 96 -3.08 8.01 4.67
N HIS A 97 -3.14 9.27 5.13
CA HIS A 97 -2.22 9.92 6.07
C HIS A 97 -0.72 9.63 5.87
N PRO A 98 -0.16 9.74 4.65
CA PRO A 98 1.29 9.63 4.48
C PRO A 98 2.01 10.60 5.43
N GLY A 99 3.00 10.10 6.17
CA GLY A 99 3.75 10.91 7.14
C GLY A 99 3.01 11.19 8.46
N ASP A 100 2.10 10.32 8.92
CA ASP A 100 1.24 10.53 10.11
C ASP A 100 1.99 10.98 11.39
N LEU A 101 3.24 10.58 11.60
CA LEU A 101 4.01 11.00 12.77
C LEU A 101 4.71 12.36 12.60
N SER A 102 4.60 12.99 11.43
CA SER A 102 5.26 14.27 11.15
C SER A 102 4.65 15.38 12.01
N LYS A 103 5.49 16.24 12.55
CA LYS A 103 5.03 17.38 13.36
C LYS A 103 4.57 18.51 12.47
N ALA A 104 3.66 19.35 12.97
CA ALA A 104 3.24 20.56 12.25
C ALA A 104 4.40 21.51 11.91
N SER A 105 5.46 21.53 12.74
CA SER A 105 6.68 22.32 12.53
C SER A 105 7.61 21.75 11.47
N ASP A 106 7.49 20.47 11.14
CA ASP A 106 8.28 19.76 10.14
C ASP A 106 7.39 18.74 9.41
N PRO A 107 6.46 19.22 8.56
CA PRO A 107 5.34 18.40 8.09
C PRO A 107 5.75 17.33 7.08
N ASP A 108 6.98 17.34 6.57
CA ASP A 108 7.51 16.34 5.63
C ASP A 108 8.68 15.52 6.20
N GLU A 109 8.87 15.54 7.54
CA GLU A 109 9.87 14.76 8.28
C GLU A 109 9.91 13.29 7.82
N PHE A 110 8.74 12.67 7.67
CA PHE A 110 8.63 11.26 7.31
C PHE A 110 8.12 11.01 5.89
N SER A 111 7.38 11.94 5.30
CA SER A 111 6.87 11.76 3.94
C SER A 111 6.60 13.10 3.26
N ALA A 112 6.97 13.16 1.98
CA ALA A 112 6.61 14.25 1.06
C ALA A 112 5.66 13.76 -0.05
N TRP A 113 5.07 12.57 0.11
CA TRP A 113 4.20 11.96 -0.90
C TRP A 113 2.81 12.64 -0.96
N PRO A 114 2.19 12.81 -2.13
CA PRO A 114 2.66 12.39 -3.46
C PRO A 114 3.59 13.43 -4.13
N GLY A 115 3.72 14.62 -3.54
CA GLY A 115 4.43 15.75 -4.14
C GLY A 115 5.88 15.44 -4.51
N SER A 116 6.57 14.60 -3.75
CA SER A 116 7.95 14.15 -4.02
C SER A 116 8.16 13.46 -5.36
N GLN A 117 7.09 12.98 -6.02
CA GLN A 117 7.17 12.25 -7.29
C GLN A 117 7.26 13.16 -8.52
N PHE A 118 7.01 14.45 -8.35
CA PHE A 118 6.86 15.37 -9.48
C PHE A 118 7.84 16.54 -9.36
N ALA A 119 8.35 16.97 -10.52
CA ALA A 119 9.14 18.20 -10.64
C ALA A 119 8.25 19.41 -10.98
N THR A 120 7.10 19.17 -11.62
CA THR A 120 6.19 20.19 -12.13
C THR A 120 4.74 19.90 -11.73
N ASN A 121 3.90 20.94 -11.71
CA ASN A 121 2.46 20.80 -11.56
C ASN A 121 1.80 20.37 -12.89
N SER A 122 0.47 20.20 -12.91
CA SER A 122 -0.28 19.81 -14.12
C SER A 122 -0.29 20.88 -15.22
N ALA A 123 0.08 22.13 -14.91
CA ALA A 123 0.25 23.21 -15.87
C ALA A 123 1.68 23.26 -16.46
N GLY A 124 2.60 22.42 -15.97
CA GLY A 124 4.01 22.39 -16.40
C GLY A 124 4.92 23.35 -15.63
N ASP A 125 4.39 24.12 -14.67
CA ASP A 125 5.22 24.99 -13.84
C ASP A 125 6.04 24.17 -12.86
N PRO A 126 7.30 24.56 -12.55
CA PRO A 126 8.07 23.93 -11.49
C PRO A 126 7.29 23.92 -10.18
N LEU A 127 7.22 22.76 -9.53
CA LEU A 127 6.80 22.73 -8.13
C LEU A 127 7.85 23.51 -7.32
N PRO A 128 7.44 24.29 -6.30
CA PRO A 128 8.40 25.00 -5.46
C PRO A 128 9.47 24.03 -4.94
N ASN A 129 10.69 24.17 -5.46
CA ASN A 129 11.83 23.41 -4.98
C ASN A 129 12.21 23.98 -3.61
N GLY A 130 12.16 23.16 -2.57
CA GLY A 130 12.84 23.47 -1.30
C GLY A 130 11.99 23.97 -0.13
N THR A 131 10.65 23.85 -0.14
CA THR A 131 9.87 24.09 1.09
C THR A 131 8.82 23.00 1.26
N HIS A 132 9.00 22.18 2.29
CA HIS A 132 8.00 21.37 2.97
C HIS A 132 6.84 20.90 2.10
N ARG A 133 7.03 19.80 1.37
CA ARG A 133 5.96 19.20 0.57
C ARG A 133 5.05 18.44 1.51
N ARG A 134 4.19 19.19 2.24
CA ARG A 134 3.22 18.61 3.17
C ARG A 134 2.55 17.41 2.51
N PRO A 135 2.66 16.22 3.11
CA PRO A 135 2.12 15.02 2.52
C PRO A 135 0.60 15.11 2.45
N ARG A 136 0.02 14.42 1.47
CA ARG A 136 -1.42 14.46 1.21
C ARG A 136 -1.92 13.05 0.99
N SER A 137 -3.01 12.69 1.67
CA SER A 137 -3.80 11.52 1.27
C SER A 137 -4.23 11.68 -0.19
N ALA A 138 -4.27 10.57 -0.92
CA ALA A 138 -4.76 10.58 -2.30
C ALA A 138 -5.34 9.22 -2.68
N VAL A 139 -6.17 9.24 -3.72
CA VAL A 139 -6.58 8.03 -4.44
C VAL A 139 -5.65 7.90 -5.65
N ILE A 140 -4.95 6.78 -5.74
CA ILE A 140 -4.16 6.43 -6.93
C ILE A 140 -4.98 5.58 -7.88
N VAL A 141 -4.67 5.69 -9.17
CA VAL A 141 -5.22 4.81 -10.21
C VAL A 141 -4.08 3.94 -10.72
N ILE A 142 -4.24 2.63 -10.56
CA ILE A 142 -3.28 1.63 -11.02
C ILE A 142 -3.82 1.00 -12.29
N THR A 143 -3.01 1.06 -13.35
CA THR A 143 -3.33 0.49 -14.68
C THR A 143 -2.15 -0.32 -15.17
N ARG A 144 -2.42 -1.33 -16.00
CA ARG A 144 -1.34 -2.02 -16.72
C ARG A 144 -0.88 -1.23 -17.93
N LYS A 145 0.42 -1.29 -18.22
CA LYS A 145 1.02 -0.63 -19.40
C LYS A 145 0.48 -1.18 -20.73
N ASP A 146 0.05 -2.43 -20.74
CA ASP A 146 -0.55 -3.09 -21.92
C ASP A 146 -2.08 -2.93 -21.99
N GLY A 147 -2.69 -2.21 -21.05
CA GLY A 147 -4.14 -2.02 -20.98
C GLY A 147 -4.94 -3.26 -20.57
N GLY A 148 -4.27 -4.32 -20.09
CA GLY A 148 -4.93 -5.53 -19.60
C GLY A 148 -5.68 -5.33 -18.27
N ILE A 149 -6.30 -6.40 -17.80
CA ILE A 149 -6.96 -6.45 -16.48
C ILE A 149 -5.91 -6.42 -15.37
N VAL A 150 -6.07 -5.54 -14.39
CA VAL A 150 -5.14 -5.45 -13.25
C VAL A 150 -5.16 -6.76 -12.48
N GLY A 151 -3.98 -7.29 -12.12
CA GLY A 151 -3.82 -8.53 -11.34
C GLY A 151 -3.90 -9.84 -12.12
N THR A 152 -3.82 -9.82 -13.46
CA THR A 152 -3.73 -11.03 -14.32
C THR A 152 -2.34 -11.27 -14.89
#